data_AF-A0A6I6HPD1-F1
#
_entry.id   AF-A0A6I6HPD1-F1
#
_cell.length_a   1.000
_cell.length_b   1.000
_cell.length_c   1.000
_cell.angle_alpha   90.00
_cell.angle_beta   90.00
_cell.angle_gamma   90.00
#
_symmetry.space_group_name_H-M   'P 1'
#
loop_
_entity.id
_entity.type
_entity.pdbx_description
1 polymer ?
#
loop_
_entity_poly.entity_id
_entity_poly.type
_entity_poly.pdbx_seq_one_letter_code
_entity_poly.pdbx_strand_id
1 'polypeptide(L)'
;MTALHDYEAWLDTLDEKLFAANGVIRSEFDHAISIPLSECADMNGLKFWAAELRKALRLHRSSHLPVAYLLRRFVRLATSENNIPITPESNMGELRQEWNIKNEFADF
;
A
#
# COMPACT_ATOMS: atom_id res chain seq x y z
N MET A 1 -29.24 -1.49 -8.17
CA MET A 1 -27.80 -1.43 -8.43
C MET A 1 -27.18 -0.81 -7.20
N THR A 2 -26.38 -1.61 -6.52
CA THR A 2 -26.16 -1.55 -5.07
C THR A 2 -24.78 -1.00 -4.77
N ALA A 3 -24.68 -0.15 -3.75
CA ALA A 3 -23.45 0.51 -3.29
C ALA A 3 -22.23 -0.42 -3.11
N LEU A 4 -22.44 -1.74 -2.98
CA LEU A 4 -21.40 -2.75 -2.96
C LEU A 4 -20.64 -2.85 -4.31
N HIS A 5 -21.35 -2.83 -5.44
CA HIS A 5 -20.71 -2.92 -6.76
C HIS A 5 -19.90 -1.66 -7.07
N ASP A 6 -20.39 -0.49 -6.64
CA ASP A 6 -19.67 0.77 -6.78
C ASP A 6 -18.42 0.81 -5.89
N TYR A 7 -18.49 0.21 -4.70
CA TYR A 7 -17.35 0.08 -3.79
C TYR A 7 -16.29 -0.89 -4.31
N GLU A 8 -16.69 -2.05 -4.84
CA GLU A 8 -15.78 -3.02 -5.47
C GLU A 8 -15.09 -2.42 -6.70
N ALA A 9 -15.84 -1.77 -7.59
CA ALA A 9 -15.28 -1.09 -8.76
C ALA A 9 -14.31 0.04 -8.37
N TRP A 10 -14.57 0.72 -7.24
CA TRP A 10 -13.65 1.73 -6.70
C TRP A 10 -12.34 1.10 -6.21
N LEU A 11 -12.40 -0.03 -5.49
CA LEU A 11 -11.19 -0.76 -5.08
C LEU A 11 -10.40 -1.29 -6.28
N ASP A 12 -11.07 -1.80 -7.32
CA ASP A 12 -10.43 -2.25 -8.56
C ASP A 12 -9.69 -1.10 -9.24
N THR A 13 -10.30 0.10 -9.28
CA THR A 13 -9.65 1.31 -9.83
C THR A 13 -8.40 1.70 -9.03
N LEU A 14 -8.42 1.55 -7.70
CA LEU A 14 -7.26 1.80 -6.85
C LEU A 14 -6.15 0.77 -7.07
N ASP A 15 -6.56 -0.47 -7.31
CA ASP A 15 -5.69 -1.60 -7.59
C ASP A 15 -4.95 -1.46 -8.91
N GLU A 16 -5.62 -0.93 -9.94
CA GLU A 16 -5.02 -0.58 -11.23
C GLU A 16 -3.99 0.56 -11.11
N LYS A 17 -4.18 1.48 -10.16
CA LYS A 17 -3.26 2.60 -9.93
C LYS A 17 -2.05 2.25 -9.08
N LEU A 18 -2.07 1.13 -8.37
CA LEU A 18 -0.95 0.64 -7.56
C LEU A 18 -0.62 -0.80 -7.96
N PHE A 19 0.37 -0.96 -8.83
CA PHE A 19 0.69 -2.24 -9.47
C PHE A 19 2.19 -2.49 -9.55
N ALA A 20 2.59 -3.77 -9.69
CA ALA A 20 3.96 -4.16 -9.95
C ALA A 20 4.17 -4.41 -11.44
N ALA A 21 5.23 -3.84 -12.02
CA ALA A 21 5.64 -4.09 -13.40
C ALA A 21 7.15 -3.87 -13.57
N ASN A 22 7.81 -4.73 -14.34
CA ASN A 22 9.23 -4.60 -14.71
C ASN A 22 10.17 -4.42 -13.50
N GLY A 23 9.94 -5.15 -12.41
CA GLY A 23 10.80 -5.06 -11.21
C GLY A 23 10.53 -3.82 -10.33
N VAL A 24 9.42 -3.09 -10.56
CA VAL A 24 9.10 -1.85 -9.83
C VAL A 24 7.62 -1.88 -9.43
N ILE A 25 7.30 -1.42 -8.22
CA ILE A 25 5.93 -1.09 -7.83
C ILE A 25 5.69 0.38 -8.19
N ARG A 26 4.66 0.63 -9.00
CA ARG A 26 4.27 1.96 -9.47
C ARG A 26 2.98 2.38 -8.83
N SER A 27 2.94 3.66 -8.46
CA SER A 27 1.76 4.35 -7.95
C SER A 27 1.45 5.48 -8.92
N GLU A 28 0.29 5.44 -9.57
CA GLU A 28 -0.18 6.40 -10.56
C GLU A 28 -1.28 7.33 -10.01
N PHE A 29 -1.13 7.75 -8.76
CA PHE A 29 -1.91 8.84 -8.16
C PHE A 29 -1.26 10.21 -8.49
N ASP A 30 -1.88 11.32 -8.09
CA ASP A 30 -1.37 12.69 -8.35
C ASP A 30 0.13 12.86 -8.09
N HIS A 31 0.63 12.18 -7.05
CA HIS A 31 2.05 12.09 -6.74
C HIS A 31 2.53 10.69 -7.06
N ALA A 32 3.00 10.52 -8.31
CA ALA A 32 3.50 9.25 -8.75
C ALA A 32 4.80 8.87 -8.02
N ILE A 33 4.89 7.62 -7.59
CA ILE A 33 6.11 7.06 -6.98
C ILE A 33 6.42 5.72 -7.65
N SER A 34 7.70 5.49 -7.91
CA SER A 34 8.24 4.25 -8.48
C SER A 34 9.19 3.64 -7.47
N ILE A 35 8.87 2.46 -7.00
CA ILE A 35 9.57 1.78 -5.90
C ILE A 35 10.24 0.52 -6.46
N PRO A 36 11.58 0.46 -6.51
CA PRO A 36 12.28 -0.74 -6.97
C PRO A 36 11.98 -1.92 -6.06
N LEU A 37 11.58 -3.06 -6.63
CA LEU A 37 11.30 -4.28 -5.86
C LEU A 37 12.57 -4.78 -5.14
N SER A 38 13.74 -4.59 -5.75
CA SER A 38 15.04 -4.91 -5.14
C SER A 38 15.29 -4.17 -3.82
N GLU A 39 14.72 -2.98 -3.65
CA GLU A 39 14.82 -2.21 -2.41
C GLU A 39 13.74 -2.57 -1.40
N CYS A 40 12.83 -3.48 -1.74
CA CYS A 40 11.83 -4.06 -0.85
C CYS A 40 12.13 -5.52 -0.52
N ALA A 41 13.39 -5.96 -0.67
CA ALA A 41 13.80 -7.35 -0.47
C ALA A 41 13.86 -7.78 1.02
N ASP A 42 13.87 -6.82 1.94
CA ASP A 42 13.86 -7.05 3.38
C ASP A 42 12.85 -6.14 4.09
N MET A 43 12.70 -6.37 5.40
CA MET A 43 11.75 -5.62 6.23
C MET A 43 12.10 -4.13 6.32
N ASN A 44 13.39 -3.77 6.33
CA ASN A 44 13.80 -2.37 6.47
C ASN A 44 13.47 -1.57 5.20
N GLY A 45 13.73 -2.16 4.03
CA GLY A 45 13.36 -1.62 2.74
C GLY A 45 11.85 -1.47 2.57
N LEU A 46 11.10 -2.52 2.94
CA LEU A 46 9.63 -2.48 2.97
C LEU A 46 9.10 -1.33 3.86
N LYS A 47 9.66 -1.18 5.07
CA LYS A 47 9.28 -0.13 6.02
C LYS A 47 9.54 1.26 5.45
N PHE A 48 10.74 1.48 4.92
CA PHE A 48 11.14 2.76 4.32
C PHE A 48 10.20 3.15 3.18
N TRP A 49 10.01 2.26 2.21
CA TRP A 49 9.21 2.54 1.03
C TRP A 49 7.71 2.65 1.32
N ALA A 50 7.19 1.91 2.29
CA ALA A 50 5.82 2.11 2.75
C ALA A 50 5.61 3.50 3.38
N ALA A 51 6.60 4.03 4.10
CA ALA A 51 6.53 5.38 4.65
C ALA A 51 6.56 6.46 3.54
N GLU A 52 7.42 6.29 2.52
CA GLU A 52 7.46 7.19 1.36
C GLU A 52 6.18 7.13 0.54
N LEU A 53 5.63 5.94 0.30
CA LEU A 53 4.33 5.77 -0.35
C LEU A 53 3.22 6.45 0.46
N ARG A 54 3.20 6.30 1.79
CA ARG A 54 2.23 6.98 2.66
C ARG A 54 2.30 8.50 2.50
N LYS A 55 3.51 9.08 2.44
CA LYS A 55 3.69 10.52 2.21
C LYS A 55 3.12 10.93 0.85
N ALA A 56 3.45 10.20 -0.21
CA ALA A 56 2.95 10.47 -1.56
C ALA A 56 1.42 10.42 -1.62
N LEU A 57 0.80 9.39 -1.03
CA LEU A 57 -0.66 9.24 -0.97
C LEU A 57 -1.34 10.36 -0.18
N ARG A 58 -0.72 10.87 0.90
CA ARG A 58 -1.26 11.99 1.69
C ARG A 58 -1.18 13.33 0.98
N LEU A 59 -0.32 13.48 -0.01
CA LEU A 59 -0.23 14.69 -0.84
C LEU A 59 -1.26 14.70 -1.96
N HIS A 60 -1.98 13.59 -2.19
CA HIS A 60 -3.02 13.51 -3.20
C HIS A 60 -4.14 14.52 -2.92
N ARG A 61 -4.58 15.25 -3.96
CA ARG A 61 -5.52 16.37 -3.80
C ARG A 61 -6.88 15.92 -3.29
N SER A 62 -7.26 14.68 -3.57
CA SER A 62 -8.50 14.09 -3.05
C SER A 62 -8.25 13.46 -1.68
N SER A 63 -8.87 14.02 -0.63
CA SER A 63 -8.74 13.62 0.77
C SER A 63 -9.33 12.25 1.13
N HIS A 64 -9.69 11.41 0.15
CA HIS A 64 -10.49 10.20 0.34
C HIS A 64 -9.79 8.90 -0.06
N LEU A 65 -8.47 8.92 -0.32
CA LEU A 65 -7.75 7.69 -0.59
C LEU A 65 -7.75 6.79 0.65
N PRO A 66 -8.09 5.49 0.52
CA PRO A 66 -8.02 4.55 1.62
C PRO A 66 -6.56 4.13 1.83
N VAL A 67 -5.76 5.01 2.44
CA VAL A 67 -4.31 4.86 2.61
C VAL A 67 -3.95 3.51 3.23
N ALA A 68 -4.71 3.06 4.23
CA ALA A 68 -4.52 1.77 4.88
C ALA A 68 -4.66 0.57 3.91
N TYR A 69 -5.62 0.64 3.00
CA TYR A 69 -5.83 -0.39 1.97
C TYR A 69 -4.66 -0.40 0.98
N LEU A 70 -4.26 0.77 0.49
CA LEU A 70 -3.17 0.92 -0.47
C LEU A 70 -1.82 0.46 0.10
N LEU A 71 -1.54 0.77 1.38
CA LEU A 71 -0.33 0.28 2.05
C LEU A 71 -0.34 -1.25 2.21
N ARG A 72 -1.48 -1.87 2.52
CA ARG A 72 -1.60 -3.34 2.54
C ARG A 72 -1.36 -3.94 1.17
N ARG A 73 -1.91 -3.33 0.12
CA ARG A 73 -1.68 -3.75 -1.26
C ARG A 73 -0.19 -3.67 -1.64
N PHE A 74 0.46 -2.56 -1.32
CA PHE A 74 1.91 -2.40 -1.53
C PHE A 74 2.70 -3.53 -0.87
N VAL A 75 2.44 -3.83 0.41
CA VAL A 75 3.13 -4.92 1.12
C VAL A 75 2.89 -6.25 0.43
N ARG A 76 1.65 -6.56 0.04
CA ARG A 76 1.32 -7.80 -0.69
C ARG A 76 2.07 -7.92 -2.01
N LEU A 77 2.13 -6.84 -2.80
CA LEU A 77 2.88 -6.82 -4.06
C LEU A 77 4.36 -7.06 -3.80
N ALA A 78 4.95 -6.32 -2.86
CA ALA A 78 6.38 -6.41 -2.56
C ALA A 78 6.79 -7.78 -2.01
N THR A 79 5.99 -8.39 -1.14
CA THR A 79 6.29 -9.73 -0.60
C THR A 79 6.08 -10.83 -1.64
N SER A 80 5.03 -10.71 -2.48
CA SER A 80 4.74 -11.68 -3.55
C SER A 80 5.85 -11.69 -4.59
N GLU A 81 6.26 -10.52 -5.07
CA GLU A 81 7.26 -10.40 -6.12
C GLU A 81 8.68 -10.75 -5.64
N ASN A 82 9.02 -10.46 -4.38
CA ASN A 82 10.32 -10.79 -3.80
C ASN A 82 10.39 -12.19 -3.15
N ASN A 83 9.32 -13.00 -3.23
CA ASN A 83 9.24 -14.32 -2.57
C ASN A 83 9.62 -14.28 -1.08
N ILE A 84 9.28 -13.20 -0.37
CA ILE A 84 9.62 -13.05 1.04
C ILE A 84 8.77 -14.08 1.82
N PRO A 85 9.39 -15.03 2.55
CA PRO A 85 8.70 -16.13 3.21
C PRO A 85 8.05 -15.66 4.52
N ILE A 86 7.18 -14.66 4.42
CA ILE A 86 6.46 -14.07 5.53
C ILE A 86 5.02 -13.84 5.09
N THR A 87 4.08 -14.17 5.96
CA THR A 87 2.67 -13.88 5.71
C THR A 87 2.45 -12.36 5.73
N PRO A 88 1.71 -11.77 4.78
CA PRO A 88 1.41 -10.34 4.78
C PRO A 88 0.90 -9.83 6.15
N GLU A 89 0.20 -10.69 6.90
CA GLU A 89 -0.33 -10.44 8.23
C GLU A 89 0.76 -10.20 9.28
N SER A 90 1.88 -10.92 9.24
CA SER A 90 3.01 -10.74 10.16
C SER A 90 3.74 -9.43 9.89
N ASN A 91 3.98 -9.10 8.61
CA ASN A 91 4.58 -7.81 8.21
C ASN A 91 3.68 -6.64 8.62
N MET A 92 2.37 -6.77 8.43
CA MET A 92 1.42 -5.75 8.86
C MET A 92 1.37 -5.57 10.38
N GLY A 93 1.66 -6.61 11.17
CA GLY A 93 1.76 -6.52 12.63
C GLY A 93 2.90 -5.64 13.11
N GLU A 94 4.11 -5.85 12.59
CA GLU A 94 5.28 -5.03 12.90
C GLU A 94 5.14 -3.60 12.37
N LEU A 95 4.65 -3.44 11.14
CA LEU A 95 4.37 -2.14 10.55
C LEU A 95 3.34 -1.35 11.37
N ARG A 96 2.29 -2.00 11.89
CA ARG A 96 1.29 -1.35 12.75
C ARG A 96 1.87 -0.81 14.06
N GLN A 97 2.81 -1.53 14.67
CA GLN A 97 3.46 -1.10 15.92
C GLN A 97 4.36 0.12 15.70
N GLU A 98 5.16 0.12 14.64
CA GLU A 98 6.02 1.28 14.29
C GLU A 98 5.23 2.47 13.72
N TRP A 99 4.13 2.23 13.02
CA TRP A 99 3.33 3.30 12.41
C TRP A 99 2.48 4.08 13.41
N ASN A 100 2.49 3.74 14.70
CA ASN A 100 1.62 4.29 15.74
C ASN A 100 0.17 4.43 15.26
N ILE A 101 -0.37 3.40 14.60
CA ILE A 101 -1.79 3.36 14.26
C ILE A 101 -2.60 2.96 15.51
N LYS A 102 -2.37 3.67 16.61
CA LYS A 102 -3.36 3.82 17.68
C LYS A 102 -4.14 5.07 17.31
N ASN A 103 -5.38 4.92 16.85
CA ASN A 103 -6.38 5.97 16.57
C ASN A 103 -6.64 6.39 15.09
N GLU A 104 -6.40 5.55 14.08
CA GLU A 104 -7.05 5.75 12.75
C GLU A 104 -7.98 4.58 12.36
N PHE A 105 -8.22 3.62 13.27
CA PHE A 105 -9.19 2.52 13.09
C PHE A 105 -10.16 2.40 14.29
N ALA A 106 -10.39 3.49 15.04
CA ALA A 106 -11.38 3.49 16.13
C ALA A 106 -12.81 3.74 15.64
N ASP A 107 -13.00 4.14 14.39
CA ASP A 107 -14.32 4.29 13.77
C ASP A 107 -14.42 3.33 12.59
N PHE A 108 -14.84 2.09 12.85
CA PHE A 108 -15.83 1.31 12.10
C PHE A 108 -16.18 0.05 12.91
#